data_AF-A0A7I7U4E0-F1
#
_entry.id   AF-A0A7I7U4E0-F1
#
_cell.length_a   1.000
_cell.length_b   1.000
_cell.length_c   1.000
_cell.angle_alpha   90.00
_cell.angle_beta   90.00
_cell.angle_gamma   90.00
#
_symmetry.space_group_name_H-M   'P 1'
#
loop_
_entity.id
_entity.type
_entity.pdbx_description
1 polymer ?
#
loop_
_entity_poly.entity_id
_entity_poly.type
_entity_poly.pdbx_seq_one_letter_code
_entity_poly.pdbx_strand_id
1 'polypeptide(L)'
;MNFVGLDLAWGEKNQTGVAVIDTDGRLLHVGAATDDDSIAAAVAPYTDSECLVAIDAPLIVKNPTGFRPAEAQFNRDFQRFEAGARPAFTDRPEFKHPRAARIAERLGLDTDPNSASPRRAIEVYPHPATVVLFGLDKTLKYKRGPFESRHRALLQLMTLIEGLDDSTPRLRVNRSVSWVELRKRVEAATKPSHLDRDEDPVDAVICAYVGLYWYHRPQDVTIYGDHASGYIVTPSLPPDRLPETPPPAPKPRIRAPESAGPSAAVAEYAARRPALVEATAQYLELVTGLLDDAGINYLSVAARTKSVDSFAAKAERRGPDGTPLFTEPLVEVTDLIGLRVITYLREDVDTVAELLAEEMRLLDDRDMGQETAREGRWGYASRHLLVGVEGIQQPASIQVRTVLQHAWAEFEHEIRYKGSIPAAHVPDLDRRFTLAAGLLELADREFSAVRERLRTSLPETATPETTSDPRIPTPVLATYLGNRFPDAGWSRTDHYTWIAGLLLDLGIDSIDEVDTVLAGIDTEAVNAAMDYRYPAGAVRRLDDALLAIYGPEYIALEGNSHRVKLLETRLGRLHQES
;
A
#
# COMPACT_ATOMS: atom_id res chain seq x y z
N MET A 1 -11.39 -34.77 -17.62
CA MET A 1 -10.33 -33.82 -17.26
C MET A 1 -10.92 -32.72 -16.39
N ASN A 2 -10.17 -32.25 -15.39
CA ASN A 2 -10.58 -31.13 -14.54
C ASN A 2 -9.72 -29.88 -14.81
N PHE A 3 -10.33 -28.71 -14.75
CA PHE A 3 -9.68 -27.41 -14.85
C PHE A 3 -9.73 -26.76 -13.48
N VAL A 4 -8.57 -26.59 -12.87
CA VAL A 4 -8.44 -25.97 -11.54
C VAL A 4 -7.95 -24.54 -11.73
N GLY A 5 -8.55 -23.60 -11.03
CA GLY A 5 -8.14 -22.21 -11.00
C GLY A 5 -7.69 -21.82 -9.61
N LEU A 6 -6.55 -21.14 -9.53
CA LEU A 6 -5.99 -20.62 -8.29
C LEU A 6 -5.73 -19.12 -8.43
N ASP A 7 -6.46 -18.29 -7.70
CA ASP A 7 -6.09 -16.88 -7.51
C ASP A 7 -5.12 -16.81 -6.33
N LEU A 8 -3.83 -16.93 -6.64
CA LEU A 8 -2.82 -17.32 -5.67
C LEU A 8 -2.18 -16.09 -5.02
N ALA A 9 -2.43 -15.92 -3.72
CA ALA A 9 -1.69 -14.95 -2.94
C ALA A 9 -0.18 -15.28 -2.93
N TRP A 10 0.67 -14.27 -3.12
CA TRP A 10 2.12 -14.49 -3.16
C TRP A 10 2.70 -14.94 -1.81
N GLY A 11 2.06 -14.58 -0.69
CA GLY A 11 2.45 -14.97 0.68
C GLY A 11 1.63 -16.13 1.24
N GLU A 12 2.25 -16.97 2.08
CA GLU A 12 1.68 -18.23 2.60
C GLU A 12 0.55 -18.08 3.63
N LYS A 13 0.29 -16.87 4.13
CA LYS A 13 -0.74 -16.61 5.16
C LYS A 13 -2.00 -15.92 4.62
N ASN A 14 -1.95 -15.52 3.35
CA ASN A 14 -3.03 -14.78 2.73
C ASN A 14 -3.97 -15.76 2.01
N GLN A 15 -5.24 -15.38 1.99
CA GLN A 15 -6.28 -16.15 1.33
C GLN A 15 -5.94 -16.37 -0.16
N THR A 16 -6.28 -17.55 -0.68
CA THR A 16 -6.15 -17.96 -2.07
C THR A 16 -7.49 -18.49 -2.53
N GLY A 17 -8.00 -17.96 -3.64
CA GLY A 17 -9.20 -18.48 -4.28
C GLY A 17 -8.92 -19.83 -4.92
N VAL A 18 -9.87 -20.76 -4.80
CA VAL A 18 -9.80 -22.09 -5.43
C VAL A 18 -11.11 -22.36 -6.16
N ALA A 19 -11.02 -22.74 -7.43
CA ALA A 19 -12.18 -23.17 -8.21
C ALA A 19 -11.86 -24.38 -9.07
N VAL A 20 -12.86 -25.22 -9.35
CA VAL A 20 -12.71 -26.40 -10.22
C VAL A 20 -13.88 -26.50 -11.18
N ILE A 21 -13.57 -26.67 -12.46
CA ILE A 21 -14.53 -26.81 -13.56
C ILE A 21 -14.26 -28.13 -14.31
N ASP A 22 -15.31 -28.85 -14.72
CA ASP A 22 -15.18 -30.04 -15.58
C ASP A 22 -15.13 -29.68 -17.08
N THR A 23 -14.90 -30.68 -17.94
CA THR A 23 -14.87 -30.50 -19.40
C THR A 23 -16.16 -30.01 -20.03
N ASP A 24 -17.30 -30.17 -19.36
CA ASP A 24 -18.62 -29.72 -19.80
C ASP A 24 -18.95 -28.29 -19.32
N GLY A 25 -18.02 -27.67 -18.59
CA GLY A 25 -18.17 -26.34 -18.02
C GLY A 25 -18.93 -26.28 -16.71
N ARG A 26 -19.08 -27.38 -15.98
CA ARG A 26 -19.76 -27.37 -14.67
C ARG A 26 -18.78 -26.99 -13.57
N LEU A 27 -19.17 -26.02 -12.73
CA LEU A 27 -18.39 -25.65 -11.55
C LEU A 27 -18.58 -26.71 -10.45
N LEU A 28 -17.55 -27.51 -10.20
CA LEU A 28 -17.53 -28.58 -9.21
C LEU A 28 -17.19 -28.08 -7.81
N HIS A 29 -16.33 -27.06 -7.72
CA HIS A 29 -15.87 -26.48 -6.45
C HIS A 29 -15.58 -24.99 -6.62
N VAL A 30 -15.88 -24.21 -5.59
CA VAL A 30 -15.43 -22.81 -5.43
C VAL A 30 -15.29 -22.51 -3.94
N GLY A 31 -14.20 -21.87 -3.55
CA GLY A 31 -13.91 -21.57 -2.15
C GLY A 31 -12.59 -20.85 -1.97
N ALA A 32 -12.14 -20.79 -0.73
CA ALA A 32 -10.89 -20.17 -0.33
C ALA A 32 -10.03 -21.14 0.47
N ALA A 33 -8.71 -21.01 0.35
CA ALA A 33 -7.69 -21.71 1.13
C ALA A 33 -6.71 -20.68 1.71
N THR A 34 -6.07 -20.98 2.84
CA THR A 34 -5.24 -20.01 3.58
C THR A 34 -3.75 -20.28 3.50
N ASP A 35 -3.36 -21.50 3.12
CA ASP A 35 -1.98 -21.98 3.08
C ASP A 35 -1.80 -23.09 2.02
N ASP A 36 -0.56 -23.52 1.79
CA ASP A 36 -0.24 -24.50 0.74
C ASP A 36 -0.85 -25.89 1.02
N ASP A 37 -1.05 -26.25 2.30
CA ASP A 37 -1.66 -27.53 2.71
C ASP A 37 -3.16 -27.55 2.41
N SER A 38 -3.87 -26.49 2.77
CA SER A 38 -5.29 -26.31 2.48
C SER A 38 -5.56 -26.18 0.99
N ILE A 39 -4.68 -25.53 0.21
CA ILE A 39 -4.76 -25.51 -1.26
C ILE A 39 -4.64 -26.95 -1.79
N ALA A 40 -3.59 -27.68 -1.39
CA ALA A 40 -3.38 -29.05 -1.85
C ALA A 40 -4.55 -29.96 -1.49
N ALA A 41 -5.09 -29.85 -0.28
CA ALA A 41 -6.24 -30.62 0.18
C ALA A 41 -7.51 -30.29 -0.62
N ALA A 42 -7.77 -29.02 -0.92
CA ALA A 42 -8.94 -28.58 -1.67
C ALA A 42 -8.94 -29.11 -3.12
N VAL A 43 -7.76 -29.16 -3.75
CA VAL A 43 -7.63 -29.57 -5.16
C VAL A 43 -7.35 -31.07 -5.36
N ALA A 44 -6.88 -31.78 -4.33
CA ALA A 44 -6.51 -33.21 -4.42
C ALA A 44 -7.57 -34.09 -5.10
N PRO A 45 -8.89 -34.00 -4.77
CA PRO A 45 -9.92 -34.82 -5.42
C PRO A 45 -10.02 -34.63 -6.94
N TYR A 46 -9.45 -33.54 -7.45
CA TYR A 46 -9.58 -33.13 -8.84
C TYR A 46 -8.26 -33.23 -9.63
N THR A 47 -7.14 -33.46 -8.94
CA THR A 47 -5.80 -33.49 -9.54
C THR A 47 -5.16 -34.88 -9.56
N ASP A 48 -5.84 -35.91 -9.06
CA ASP A 48 -5.38 -37.31 -9.14
C ASP A 48 -5.39 -37.89 -10.57
N SER A 49 -6.24 -37.35 -11.44
CA SER A 49 -6.38 -37.75 -12.85
C SER A 49 -6.01 -36.61 -13.80
N GLU A 50 -6.41 -36.67 -15.06
CA GLU A 50 -6.09 -35.62 -16.05
C GLU A 50 -6.60 -34.25 -15.58
N CYS A 51 -5.68 -33.29 -15.45
CA CYS A 51 -5.99 -31.96 -14.97
C CYS A 51 -5.10 -30.88 -15.60
N LEU A 52 -5.65 -29.66 -15.65
CA LEU A 52 -4.92 -28.44 -15.97
C LEU A 52 -5.18 -27.43 -14.86
N VAL A 53 -4.12 -27.02 -14.17
CA VAL A 53 -4.17 -26.05 -13.07
C VAL A 53 -3.69 -24.69 -13.58
N ALA A 54 -4.61 -23.74 -13.68
CA ALA A 54 -4.35 -22.35 -14.06
C ALA A 54 -4.15 -21.48 -12.82
N ILE A 55 -2.98 -20.89 -12.68
CA ILE A 55 -2.54 -20.18 -11.47
C ILE A 55 -2.30 -18.71 -11.78
N ASP A 56 -2.97 -17.79 -11.07
CA ASP A 56 -2.68 -16.35 -11.08
C ASP A 56 -1.44 -16.03 -10.24
N ALA A 57 -0.29 -16.53 -10.68
CA ALA A 57 1.00 -16.17 -10.12
C ALA A 57 2.14 -16.67 -11.02
N PRO A 58 3.30 -16.00 -10.98
CA PRO A 58 4.49 -16.42 -11.71
C PRO A 58 4.89 -17.88 -11.43
N LEU A 59 4.92 -18.72 -12.45
CA LEU A 59 5.44 -20.10 -12.34
C LEU A 59 6.96 -20.13 -12.46
N ILE A 60 7.51 -19.36 -13.38
CA ILE A 60 8.94 -19.40 -13.72
C ILE A 60 9.48 -17.98 -13.71
N VAL A 61 10.43 -17.72 -12.82
CA VAL A 61 11.11 -16.43 -12.68
C VAL A 61 12.61 -16.68 -12.66
N LYS A 62 13.33 -16.12 -13.63
CA LYS A 62 14.79 -16.32 -13.77
C LYS A 62 15.58 -15.01 -13.89
N ASN A 63 14.90 -13.92 -14.20
CA ASN A 63 15.50 -12.60 -14.27
C ASN A 63 15.81 -12.08 -12.86
N PRO A 64 16.99 -11.49 -12.62
CA PRO A 64 17.35 -10.94 -11.32
C PRO A 64 16.49 -9.73 -10.95
N THR A 65 16.21 -8.85 -11.92
CA THR A 65 15.39 -7.64 -11.74
C THR A 65 14.47 -7.39 -12.92
N GLY A 66 13.52 -6.46 -12.76
CA GLY A 66 12.66 -5.96 -13.86
C GLY A 66 11.57 -6.93 -14.31
N PHE A 67 11.04 -6.70 -15.51
CA PHE A 67 10.01 -7.54 -16.13
C PHE A 67 10.65 -8.76 -16.82
N ARG A 68 10.01 -9.94 -16.78
CA ARG A 68 10.39 -11.06 -17.68
C ARG A 68 10.00 -10.67 -19.11
N PRO A 69 10.59 -11.34 -20.12
CA PRO A 69 10.11 -11.21 -21.49
C PRO A 69 8.60 -11.40 -21.63
N ALA A 70 8.01 -12.30 -20.83
CA ALA A 70 6.57 -12.50 -20.74
C ALA A 70 5.82 -11.20 -20.38
N GLU A 71 6.05 -10.59 -19.21
CA GLU A 71 5.32 -9.37 -18.84
C GLU A 71 5.61 -8.21 -19.80
N ALA A 72 6.83 -8.10 -20.33
CA ALA A 72 7.14 -7.05 -21.28
C ALA A 72 6.34 -7.19 -22.59
N GLN A 73 6.12 -8.42 -23.08
CA GLN A 73 5.26 -8.66 -24.24
C GLN A 73 3.78 -8.46 -23.88
N PHE A 74 3.38 -9.01 -22.74
CA PHE A 74 2.04 -8.92 -22.18
C PHE A 74 1.57 -7.47 -22.01
N ASN A 75 2.42 -6.62 -21.43
CA ASN A 75 2.07 -5.24 -21.10
C ASN A 75 1.92 -4.35 -22.32
N ARG A 76 2.62 -4.64 -23.43
CA ARG A 76 2.41 -3.89 -24.69
C ARG A 76 0.97 -3.99 -25.17
N ASP A 77 0.36 -5.14 -24.95
CA ASP A 77 -0.98 -5.43 -25.41
C ASP A 77 -2.03 -5.00 -24.38
N PHE A 78 -1.77 -5.22 -23.09
CA PHE A 78 -2.78 -5.11 -22.03
C PHE A 78 -2.73 -3.85 -21.16
N GLN A 79 -1.63 -3.08 -21.16
CA GLN A 79 -1.49 -1.91 -20.29
C GLN A 79 -2.55 -0.84 -20.54
N ARG A 80 -2.97 -0.64 -21.81
CA ARG A 80 -4.00 0.34 -22.20
C ARG A 80 -5.38 0.06 -21.62
N PHE A 81 -5.65 -1.18 -21.25
CA PHE A 81 -6.89 -1.61 -20.60
C PHE A 81 -6.78 -1.56 -19.06
N GLU A 82 -5.68 -1.00 -18.53
CA GLU A 82 -5.34 -1.04 -17.10
C GLU A 82 -5.22 -2.47 -16.57
N ALA A 83 -4.72 -3.39 -17.41
CA ALA A 83 -4.54 -4.81 -17.15
C ALA A 83 -3.06 -5.24 -17.25
N GLY A 84 -2.12 -4.32 -17.01
CA GLY A 84 -0.69 -4.63 -17.06
C GLY A 84 -0.23 -5.51 -15.89
N ALA A 85 0.60 -6.49 -16.19
CA ALA A 85 1.28 -7.32 -15.21
C ALA A 85 2.42 -6.57 -14.52
N ARG A 86 2.61 -6.90 -13.23
CA ARG A 86 3.71 -6.38 -12.40
C ARG A 86 4.99 -7.18 -12.64
N PRO A 87 6.18 -6.59 -12.44
CA PRO A 87 7.43 -7.31 -12.64
C PRO A 87 7.60 -8.41 -11.57
N ALA A 88 7.92 -9.62 -12.02
CA ALA A 88 8.39 -10.73 -11.19
C ALA A 88 9.87 -10.98 -11.46
N PHE A 89 10.69 -11.03 -10.41
CA PHE A 89 12.15 -11.16 -10.53
C PHE A 89 12.77 -11.75 -9.26
N THR A 90 13.89 -12.47 -9.40
CA THR A 90 14.47 -13.30 -8.33
C THR A 90 15.12 -12.51 -7.19
N ASP A 91 15.40 -11.21 -7.36
CA ASP A 91 15.88 -10.39 -6.25
C ASP A 91 14.79 -10.17 -5.19
N ARG A 92 13.50 -10.34 -5.55
CA ARG A 92 12.41 -10.49 -4.57
C ARG A 92 12.41 -11.93 -4.01
N PRO A 93 12.53 -12.12 -2.68
CA PRO A 93 12.58 -13.44 -2.08
C PRO A 93 11.41 -14.36 -2.47
N GLU A 94 10.20 -13.82 -2.58
CA GLU A 94 9.00 -14.57 -2.96
C GLU A 94 9.06 -15.20 -4.36
N PHE A 95 9.94 -14.71 -5.24
CA PHE A 95 10.11 -15.21 -6.61
C PHE A 95 11.42 -15.97 -6.85
N LYS A 96 12.25 -16.16 -5.83
CA LYS A 96 13.40 -17.10 -5.93
C LYS A 96 12.93 -18.53 -6.13
N HIS A 97 11.86 -18.88 -5.42
CA HIS A 97 11.11 -20.13 -5.55
C HIS A 97 9.63 -19.77 -5.56
N PRO A 98 9.08 -19.32 -6.71
CA PRO A 98 7.73 -18.80 -6.79
C PRO A 98 6.72 -19.78 -6.19
N ARG A 99 5.77 -19.27 -5.38
CA ARG A 99 4.77 -20.12 -4.70
C ARG A 99 4.01 -21.02 -5.67
N ALA A 100 3.68 -20.51 -6.85
CA ALA A 100 3.03 -21.29 -7.92
C ALA A 100 3.87 -22.50 -8.36
N ALA A 101 5.19 -22.34 -8.52
CA ALA A 101 6.10 -23.45 -8.83
C ALA A 101 6.10 -24.51 -7.72
N ARG A 102 6.15 -24.09 -6.45
CA ARG A 102 6.13 -25.02 -5.31
C ARG A 102 4.83 -25.83 -5.26
N ILE A 103 3.69 -25.19 -5.53
CA ILE A 103 2.38 -25.86 -5.62
C ILE A 103 2.37 -26.84 -6.80
N ALA A 104 2.87 -26.43 -7.97
CA ALA A 104 2.96 -27.31 -9.13
C ALA A 104 3.87 -28.54 -8.87
N GLU A 105 5.02 -28.34 -8.24
CA GLU A 105 5.94 -29.40 -7.81
C GLU A 105 5.26 -30.36 -6.82
N ARG A 106 4.61 -29.81 -5.80
CA ARG A 106 3.89 -30.58 -4.77
C ARG A 106 2.78 -31.46 -5.37
N LEU A 107 2.08 -30.97 -6.39
CA LEU A 107 1.03 -31.70 -7.08
C LEU A 107 1.56 -32.60 -8.22
N GLY A 108 2.85 -32.54 -8.53
CA GLY A 108 3.50 -33.29 -9.61
C GLY A 108 2.98 -32.89 -10.99
N LEU A 109 2.84 -31.58 -11.24
CA LEU A 109 2.31 -31.01 -12.47
C LEU A 109 3.44 -30.55 -13.39
N ASP A 110 3.31 -30.82 -14.68
CA ASP A 110 4.23 -30.31 -15.70
C ASP A 110 3.92 -28.84 -16.00
N THR A 111 4.94 -27.98 -15.97
CA THR A 111 4.79 -26.54 -16.17
C THR A 111 5.11 -26.08 -17.58
N ASP A 112 5.53 -26.97 -18.50
CA ASP A 112 5.72 -26.61 -19.90
C ASP A 112 4.35 -26.47 -20.60
N PRO A 113 4.01 -25.26 -21.11
CA PRO A 113 2.73 -25.03 -21.76
C PRO A 113 2.55 -25.84 -23.05
N ASN A 114 3.64 -26.34 -23.65
CA ASN A 114 3.63 -27.20 -24.82
C ASN A 114 3.70 -28.70 -24.47
N SER A 115 3.72 -29.05 -23.19
CA SER A 115 3.78 -30.44 -22.75
C SER A 115 2.52 -31.21 -23.15
N ALA A 116 2.73 -32.46 -23.55
CA ALA A 116 1.68 -33.46 -23.77
C ALA A 116 1.28 -34.18 -22.47
N SER A 117 1.83 -33.80 -21.31
CA SER A 117 1.46 -34.37 -20.01
C SER A 117 -0.05 -34.22 -19.76
N PRO A 118 -0.72 -35.26 -19.24
CA PRO A 118 -2.13 -35.17 -18.85
C PRO A 118 -2.36 -34.31 -17.60
N ARG A 119 -1.30 -33.96 -16.85
CA ARG A 119 -1.34 -33.22 -15.59
C ARG A 119 -0.40 -32.03 -15.69
N ARG A 120 -0.96 -30.83 -15.84
CA ARG A 120 -0.22 -29.60 -16.16
C ARG A 120 -0.58 -28.43 -15.25
N ALA A 121 0.36 -27.51 -15.09
CA ALA A 121 0.18 -26.22 -14.43
C ALA A 121 0.59 -25.10 -15.37
N ILE A 122 -0.20 -24.04 -15.42
CA ILE A 122 0.00 -22.91 -16.34
C ILE A 122 -0.18 -21.59 -15.58
N GLU A 123 0.57 -20.58 -16.00
CA GLU A 123 0.48 -19.24 -15.44
C GLU A 123 -0.58 -18.45 -16.22
N VAL A 124 -1.56 -17.88 -15.52
CA VAL A 124 -2.64 -17.08 -16.10
C VAL A 124 -2.72 -15.73 -15.40
N TYR A 125 -3.53 -14.82 -15.96
CA TYR A 125 -3.84 -13.53 -15.33
C TYR A 125 -5.34 -13.22 -15.55
N PRO A 126 -6.18 -13.20 -14.49
CA PRO A 126 -7.62 -13.07 -14.62
C PRO A 126 -8.06 -11.69 -15.15
N HIS A 127 -7.47 -10.59 -14.69
CA HIS A 127 -7.87 -9.24 -15.12
C HIS A 127 -7.81 -9.05 -16.66
N PRO A 128 -6.68 -9.33 -17.34
CA PRO A 128 -6.58 -9.36 -18.80
C PRO A 128 -7.54 -10.34 -19.47
N ALA A 129 -7.72 -11.53 -18.89
CA ALA A 129 -8.67 -12.50 -19.43
C ALA A 129 -10.09 -11.93 -19.45
N THR A 130 -10.53 -11.24 -18.39
CA THR A 130 -11.85 -10.59 -18.36
C THR A 130 -12.00 -9.48 -19.40
N VAL A 131 -10.92 -8.75 -19.73
CA VAL A 131 -10.93 -7.74 -20.80
C VAL A 131 -11.27 -8.37 -22.15
N VAL A 132 -10.67 -9.52 -22.45
CA VAL A 132 -10.91 -10.23 -23.71
C VAL A 132 -12.25 -10.94 -23.71
N LEU A 133 -12.53 -11.73 -22.68
CA LEU A 133 -13.73 -12.57 -22.60
C LEU A 133 -15.03 -11.75 -22.60
N PHE A 134 -15.01 -10.56 -21.99
CA PHE A 134 -16.20 -9.72 -21.86
C PHE A 134 -16.13 -8.44 -22.70
N GLY A 135 -15.08 -8.27 -23.52
CA GLY A 135 -14.93 -7.11 -24.38
C GLY A 135 -14.81 -5.77 -23.63
N LEU A 136 -14.25 -5.78 -22.41
CA LEU A 136 -14.17 -4.57 -21.58
C LEU A 136 -13.20 -3.54 -22.18
N ASP A 137 -13.49 -2.26 -21.96
CA ASP A 137 -12.57 -1.18 -22.36
C ASP A 137 -11.48 -0.94 -21.31
N LYS A 138 -11.76 -1.28 -20.05
CA LYS A 138 -10.83 -1.22 -18.91
C LYS A 138 -11.17 -2.31 -17.90
N THR A 139 -10.21 -2.65 -17.03
CA THR A 139 -10.44 -3.60 -15.93
C THR A 139 -11.52 -3.11 -14.96
N LEU A 140 -12.35 -4.04 -14.49
CA LEU A 140 -13.29 -3.78 -13.39
C LEU A 140 -12.53 -3.56 -12.08
N LYS A 141 -12.93 -2.55 -11.30
CA LYS A 141 -12.22 -2.14 -10.07
C LYS A 141 -12.87 -2.76 -8.83
N TYR A 142 -12.73 -4.07 -8.67
CA TYR A 142 -13.30 -4.81 -7.52
C TYR A 142 -12.29 -5.05 -6.38
N LYS A 143 -10.98 -5.15 -6.68
CA LYS A 143 -9.94 -5.37 -5.64
C LYS A 143 -9.46 -4.11 -4.91
N ARG A 144 -9.76 -2.90 -5.41
CA ARG A 144 -9.23 -1.63 -4.86
C ARG A 144 -10.20 -0.48 -4.99
N GLY A 145 -10.16 0.43 -4.02
CA GLY A 145 -10.98 1.65 -3.99
C GLY A 145 -12.09 1.60 -2.94
N PRO A 146 -13.01 2.59 -2.97
CA PRO A 146 -14.12 2.68 -2.03
C PRO A 146 -15.02 1.43 -2.06
N PHE A 147 -15.55 1.05 -0.90
CA PHE A 147 -16.38 -0.14 -0.72
C PHE A 147 -17.50 -0.25 -1.77
N GLU A 148 -18.31 0.79 -1.94
CA GLU A 148 -19.45 0.80 -2.89
C GLU A 148 -19.03 0.54 -4.34
N SER A 149 -17.91 1.13 -4.76
CA SER A 149 -17.38 0.95 -6.11
C SER A 149 -16.86 -0.48 -6.31
N ARG A 150 -16.15 -1.02 -5.31
CA ARG A 150 -15.66 -2.40 -5.31
C ARG A 150 -16.80 -3.40 -5.35
N HIS A 151 -17.79 -3.21 -4.49
CA HIS A 151 -18.97 -4.06 -4.37
C HIS A 151 -19.73 -4.14 -5.70
N ARG A 152 -20.02 -2.98 -6.32
CA ARG A 152 -20.68 -2.92 -7.63
C ARG A 152 -19.85 -3.60 -8.72
N ALA A 153 -18.55 -3.37 -8.76
CA ALA A 153 -17.66 -3.97 -9.75
C ALA A 153 -17.55 -5.50 -9.59
N LEU A 154 -17.54 -6.02 -8.36
CA LEU A 154 -17.49 -7.46 -8.10
C LEU A 154 -18.80 -8.14 -8.53
N LEU A 155 -19.96 -7.56 -8.19
CA LEU A 155 -21.25 -8.07 -8.66
C LEU A 155 -21.39 -8.01 -10.19
N GLN A 156 -20.84 -6.97 -10.82
CA GLN A 156 -20.76 -6.88 -12.27
C GLN A 156 -19.92 -8.02 -12.86
N LEU A 157 -18.74 -8.30 -12.28
CA LEU A 157 -17.90 -9.43 -12.70
C LEU A 157 -18.63 -10.77 -12.55
N MET A 158 -19.29 -11.01 -11.41
CA MET A 158 -20.06 -12.25 -11.19
C MET A 158 -21.17 -12.41 -12.24
N THR A 159 -21.86 -11.34 -12.58
CA THR A 159 -22.90 -11.34 -13.62
C THR A 159 -22.33 -11.65 -15.01
N LEU A 160 -21.14 -11.15 -15.33
CA LEU A 160 -20.45 -11.48 -16.59
C LEU A 160 -20.03 -12.96 -16.63
N ILE A 161 -19.52 -13.50 -15.52
CA ILE A 161 -19.17 -14.92 -15.38
C ILE A 161 -20.41 -15.81 -15.57
N GLU A 162 -21.54 -15.42 -15.02
CA GLU A 162 -22.82 -16.13 -15.19
C GLU A 162 -23.29 -16.13 -16.64
N GLY A 163 -23.02 -15.08 -17.40
CA GLY A 163 -23.29 -14.99 -18.84
C GLY A 163 -22.45 -15.95 -19.70
N LEU A 164 -21.38 -16.53 -19.16
CA LEU A 164 -20.60 -17.57 -19.86
C LEU A 164 -21.39 -18.88 -20.03
N ASP A 165 -22.58 -19.02 -19.43
CA ASP A 165 -23.48 -20.15 -19.67
C ASP A 165 -23.99 -20.20 -21.13
N ASP A 166 -23.91 -19.07 -21.85
CA ASP A 166 -24.27 -18.94 -23.26
C ASP A 166 -23.03 -18.80 -24.18
N SER A 167 -21.82 -18.94 -23.63
CA SER A 167 -20.55 -18.82 -24.36
C SER A 167 -20.00 -20.17 -24.86
N THR A 168 -18.95 -20.13 -25.68
CA THR A 168 -18.22 -21.32 -26.14
C THR A 168 -16.72 -21.17 -25.84
N PRO A 169 -16.14 -22.01 -24.96
CA PRO A 169 -16.80 -23.06 -24.19
C PRO A 169 -17.78 -22.51 -23.16
N ARG A 170 -18.76 -23.33 -22.80
CA ARG A 170 -19.83 -22.94 -21.86
C ARG A 170 -19.31 -23.01 -20.42
N LEU A 171 -19.79 -22.14 -19.53
CA LEU A 171 -19.55 -22.21 -18.08
C LEU A 171 -20.86 -22.07 -17.29
N ARG A 172 -21.21 -23.10 -16.52
CA ARG A 172 -22.53 -23.24 -15.86
C ARG A 172 -22.47 -22.95 -14.36
N VAL A 173 -21.89 -21.82 -13.97
CA VAL A 173 -21.74 -21.47 -12.53
C VAL A 173 -23.08 -21.36 -11.80
N ASN A 174 -24.14 -20.90 -12.48
CA ASN A 174 -25.48 -20.75 -11.92
C ASN A 174 -26.13 -22.06 -11.45
N ARG A 175 -25.59 -23.22 -11.86
CA ARG A 175 -26.07 -24.54 -11.42
C ARG A 175 -25.34 -25.05 -10.18
N SER A 176 -24.30 -24.34 -9.73
CA SER A 176 -23.57 -24.66 -8.51
C SER A 176 -24.18 -23.93 -7.32
N VAL A 177 -24.57 -24.70 -6.30
CA VAL A 177 -25.09 -24.14 -5.04
C VAL A 177 -24.05 -23.24 -4.39
N SER A 178 -22.78 -23.65 -4.39
CA SER A 178 -21.68 -22.88 -3.80
C SER A 178 -21.44 -21.53 -4.49
N TRP A 179 -21.65 -21.44 -5.81
CA TRP A 179 -21.61 -20.15 -6.52
C TRP A 179 -22.77 -19.25 -6.13
N VAL A 180 -23.99 -19.79 -6.07
CA VAL A 180 -25.18 -19.04 -5.65
C VAL A 180 -25.03 -18.51 -4.22
N GLU A 181 -24.44 -19.30 -3.32
CA GLU A 181 -24.12 -18.86 -1.96
C GLU A 181 -23.04 -17.79 -1.92
N LEU A 182 -21.96 -17.94 -2.70
CA LEU A 182 -20.91 -16.92 -2.86
C LEU A 182 -21.51 -15.60 -3.33
N ARG A 183 -22.36 -15.63 -4.36
CA ARG A 183 -23.06 -14.43 -4.86
C ARG A 183 -23.88 -13.75 -3.78
N LYS A 184 -24.70 -14.52 -3.04
CA LYS A 184 -25.51 -13.97 -1.96
C LYS A 184 -24.68 -13.32 -0.85
N ARG A 185 -23.50 -13.88 -0.54
CA ARG A 185 -22.59 -13.27 0.45
C ARG A 185 -22.02 -11.95 -0.06
N VAL A 186 -21.65 -11.88 -1.34
CA VAL A 186 -21.20 -10.63 -1.97
C VAL A 186 -22.34 -9.61 -1.97
N GLU A 187 -23.55 -9.96 -2.41
CA GLU A 187 -24.72 -9.07 -2.41
C GLU A 187 -25.07 -8.52 -1.02
N ALA A 188 -24.87 -9.33 0.02
CA ALA A 188 -25.11 -8.95 1.41
C ALA A 188 -23.90 -8.27 2.09
N ALA A 189 -22.82 -7.99 1.36
CA ALA A 189 -21.65 -7.33 1.92
C ALA A 189 -21.99 -5.89 2.35
N THR A 190 -21.45 -5.48 3.51
CA THR A 190 -21.64 -4.14 4.09
C THR A 190 -20.33 -3.47 4.47
N LYS A 191 -19.19 -4.18 4.37
CA LYS A 191 -17.86 -3.67 4.70
C LYS A 191 -16.78 -4.30 3.82
N PRO A 192 -15.62 -3.63 3.63
CA PRO A 192 -14.54 -4.09 2.76
C PRO A 192 -14.08 -5.54 3.01
N SER A 193 -13.94 -5.94 4.27
CA SER A 193 -13.46 -7.28 4.62
C SER A 193 -14.39 -8.42 4.20
N HIS A 194 -15.68 -8.15 3.94
CA HIS A 194 -16.56 -9.14 3.33
C HIS A 194 -16.21 -9.37 1.84
N LEU A 195 -15.82 -8.32 1.12
CA LEU A 195 -15.39 -8.43 -0.27
C LEU A 195 -14.00 -9.07 -0.36
N ASP A 196 -13.08 -8.68 0.53
CA ASP A 196 -11.72 -9.27 0.57
C ASP A 196 -11.76 -10.80 0.72
N ARG A 197 -12.75 -11.32 1.47
CA ARG A 197 -12.97 -12.77 1.62
C ARG A 197 -13.49 -13.44 0.35
N ASP A 198 -14.36 -12.77 -0.40
CA ASP A 198 -15.13 -13.41 -1.48
C ASP A 198 -14.60 -13.05 -2.89
N GLU A 199 -13.65 -12.10 -3.05
CA GLU A 199 -13.08 -11.73 -4.35
C GLU A 199 -12.13 -12.79 -4.95
N ASP A 200 -11.23 -13.38 -4.16
CA ASP A 200 -10.28 -14.38 -4.70
C ASP A 200 -11.00 -15.64 -5.23
N PRO A 201 -12.02 -16.21 -4.54
CA PRO A 201 -12.81 -17.31 -5.10
C PRO A 201 -13.47 -16.99 -6.45
N VAL A 202 -13.86 -15.73 -6.70
CA VAL A 202 -14.44 -15.30 -7.98
C VAL A 202 -13.36 -15.29 -9.07
N ASP A 203 -12.18 -14.75 -8.78
CA ASP A 203 -11.06 -14.73 -9.72
C ASP A 203 -10.50 -16.12 -10.02
N ALA A 204 -10.55 -17.04 -9.05
CA ALA A 204 -10.20 -18.43 -9.24
C ALA A 204 -11.11 -19.11 -10.28
N VAL A 205 -12.41 -18.75 -10.35
CA VAL A 205 -13.31 -19.25 -11.39
C VAL A 205 -12.86 -18.76 -12.78
N ILE A 206 -12.44 -17.50 -12.91
CA ILE A 206 -11.86 -17.00 -14.16
C ILE A 206 -10.59 -17.76 -14.52
N CYS A 207 -9.69 -18.00 -13.56
CA CYS A 207 -8.46 -18.77 -13.79
C CYS A 207 -8.77 -20.18 -14.33
N ALA A 208 -9.68 -20.91 -13.67
CA ALA A 208 -10.13 -22.23 -14.10
C ALA A 208 -10.74 -22.18 -15.51
N TYR A 209 -11.53 -21.14 -15.79
CA TYR A 209 -12.16 -20.95 -17.09
C TYR A 209 -11.15 -20.63 -18.20
N VAL A 210 -10.06 -19.91 -17.93
CA VAL A 210 -8.96 -19.73 -18.90
C VAL A 210 -8.35 -21.08 -19.28
N GLY A 211 -8.18 -22.00 -18.33
CA GLY A 211 -7.75 -23.37 -18.61
C GLY A 211 -8.73 -24.13 -19.52
N LEU A 212 -10.03 -24.08 -19.23
CA LEU A 212 -11.09 -24.68 -20.06
C LEU A 212 -11.12 -24.05 -21.46
N TYR A 213 -11.02 -22.71 -21.53
CA TYR A 213 -11.01 -21.92 -22.75
C TYR A 213 -9.85 -22.33 -23.63
N TRP A 214 -8.64 -22.43 -23.08
CA TRP A 214 -7.47 -22.87 -23.82
C TRP A 214 -7.61 -24.30 -24.35
N TYR A 215 -8.14 -25.22 -23.54
CA TYR A 215 -8.35 -26.61 -23.95
C TYR A 215 -9.30 -26.73 -25.16
N HIS A 216 -10.41 -25.98 -25.17
CA HIS A 216 -11.38 -26.02 -26.27
C HIS A 216 -11.00 -25.13 -27.45
N ARG A 217 -10.21 -24.08 -27.22
CA ARG A 217 -9.89 -23.03 -28.20
C ARG A 217 -8.40 -22.67 -28.21
N PRO A 218 -7.51 -23.63 -28.50
CA PRO A 218 -6.06 -23.40 -28.44
C PRO A 218 -5.55 -22.32 -29.39
N GLN A 219 -6.24 -22.09 -30.50
CA GLN A 219 -5.92 -21.03 -31.47
C GLN A 219 -6.34 -19.63 -31.03
N ASP A 220 -7.21 -19.51 -30.02
CA ASP A 220 -7.75 -18.23 -29.55
C ASP A 220 -7.09 -17.78 -28.23
N VAL A 221 -5.91 -18.32 -27.94
CA VAL A 221 -5.11 -18.04 -26.74
C VAL A 221 -3.70 -17.63 -27.15
N THR A 222 -3.16 -16.62 -26.46
CA THR A 222 -1.78 -16.17 -26.63
C THR A 222 -0.96 -16.62 -25.43
N ILE A 223 0.22 -17.18 -25.70
CA ILE A 223 1.26 -17.43 -24.71
C ILE A 223 2.31 -16.33 -24.88
N TYR A 224 2.43 -15.45 -23.89
CA TYR A 224 3.45 -14.41 -23.85
C TYR A 224 4.70 -14.95 -23.17
N GLY A 225 5.87 -14.89 -23.80
CA GLY A 225 7.10 -15.48 -23.28
C GLY A 225 7.29 -16.96 -23.64
N ASP A 226 8.04 -17.70 -22.84
CA ASP A 226 8.38 -19.11 -23.08
C ASP A 226 8.66 -19.87 -21.77
N HIS A 227 8.70 -21.20 -21.81
CA HIS A 227 9.00 -22.02 -20.63
C HIS A 227 10.38 -21.73 -20.03
N ALA A 228 11.36 -21.36 -20.86
CA ALA A 228 12.71 -21.14 -20.40
C ALA A 228 12.85 -19.87 -19.56
N SER A 229 12.09 -18.81 -19.84
CA SER A 229 12.19 -17.50 -19.19
C SER A 229 10.96 -17.11 -18.37
N GLY A 230 9.89 -17.90 -18.45
CA GLY A 230 8.58 -17.61 -17.88
C GLY A 230 7.59 -17.18 -18.96
N TYR A 231 6.32 -17.49 -18.72
CA TYR A 231 5.25 -17.22 -19.69
C TYR A 231 3.94 -16.88 -18.99
N ILE A 232 3.03 -16.20 -19.70
CA ILE A 232 1.66 -15.93 -19.25
C ILE A 232 0.70 -16.36 -20.34
N VAL A 233 -0.34 -17.10 -19.97
CA VAL A 233 -1.41 -17.58 -20.86
C VAL A 233 -2.66 -16.75 -20.64
N THR A 234 -3.22 -16.20 -21.73
CA THR A 234 -4.48 -15.46 -21.68
C THR A 234 -5.20 -15.56 -23.04
N PRO A 235 -6.55 -15.48 -23.09
CA PRO A 235 -7.27 -15.37 -24.35
C PRO A 235 -6.70 -14.26 -25.25
N SER A 236 -6.59 -14.51 -26.55
CA SER A 236 -5.97 -13.58 -27.49
C SER A 236 -6.82 -12.33 -27.67
N LEU A 237 -6.20 -11.14 -27.64
CA LEU A 237 -6.87 -9.91 -28.03
C LEU A 237 -7.32 -10.00 -29.50
N PRO A 238 -8.56 -9.59 -29.81
CA PRO A 238 -9.03 -9.45 -31.18
C PRO A 238 -8.10 -8.52 -32.00
N PRO A 239 -7.89 -8.78 -33.31
CA PRO A 239 -6.95 -7.99 -34.13
C PRO A 239 -7.25 -6.49 -34.19
N ASP A 240 -8.52 -6.09 -34.17
CA ASP A 240 -8.98 -4.70 -34.10
C ASP A 240 -8.69 -4.04 -32.74
N ARG A 241 -8.38 -4.87 -31.74
CA ARG A 241 -7.97 -4.50 -30.38
C ARG A 241 -6.50 -4.80 -30.10
N LEU A 242 -5.65 -4.97 -31.12
CA LEU A 242 -4.21 -4.90 -30.95
C LEU A 242 -3.72 -3.45 -31.13
N PRO A 243 -2.64 -3.03 -30.46
CA PRO A 243 -1.99 -1.76 -30.81
C PRO A 243 -1.51 -1.81 -32.26
N GLU A 244 -1.78 -0.76 -33.05
CA GLU A 244 -1.23 -0.64 -34.40
C GLU A 244 0.30 -0.74 -34.31
N THR A 245 0.89 -1.71 -35.01
CA THR A 245 2.35 -1.82 -35.09
C THR A 245 2.85 -0.61 -35.88
N PRO A 246 3.62 0.34 -35.30
CA PRO A 246 4.27 1.35 -36.10
C PRO A 246 5.32 0.64 -36.97
N PRO A 247 5.56 1.04 -38.23
CA PRO A 247 6.63 0.48 -39.01
C PRO A 247 7.98 0.68 -38.28
N PRO A 248 8.94 -0.24 -38.42
CA PRO A 248 10.22 -0.13 -37.73
C PRO A 248 10.92 1.15 -38.16
N ALA A 249 11.04 2.11 -37.25
CA ALA A 249 11.83 3.31 -37.49
C ALA A 249 13.31 2.89 -37.70
N PRO A 250 13.99 3.41 -38.72
CA PRO A 250 15.39 3.08 -38.95
C PRO A 250 16.24 3.55 -37.75
N LYS A 251 17.14 2.68 -37.30
CA LYS A 251 18.09 2.96 -36.20
C LYS A 251 18.75 4.33 -36.41
N PRO A 252 18.61 5.31 -35.48
CA PRO A 252 19.31 6.57 -35.63
C PRO A 252 20.80 6.34 -35.44
N ARG A 253 21.57 6.69 -36.48
CA ARG A 253 23.02 6.86 -36.37
C ARG A 253 23.30 7.98 -35.36
N ILE A 254 24.17 7.67 -34.41
CA ILE A 254 24.68 8.58 -33.38
C ILE A 254 25.28 9.82 -34.07
N ARG A 255 24.77 11.00 -33.73
CA ARG A 255 25.49 12.26 -33.84
C ARG A 255 25.64 12.83 -32.43
N ALA A 256 26.88 13.21 -32.10
CA ALA A 256 27.25 13.87 -30.85
C ALA A 256 26.56 15.25 -30.73
N PRO A 257 26.44 15.79 -29.50
CA PRO A 257 25.29 16.60 -29.09
C PRO A 257 25.43 18.05 -29.51
N GLU A 258 24.35 18.62 -30.04
CA GLU A 258 24.08 20.04 -29.98
C GLU A 258 22.85 20.24 -29.08
N SER A 259 22.99 21.19 -28.16
CA SER A 259 22.05 21.52 -27.07
C SER A 259 20.59 21.58 -27.53
N ALA A 260 19.79 20.59 -27.12
CA ALA A 260 18.36 20.59 -27.31
C ALA A 260 17.68 21.32 -26.13
N GLY A 261 16.73 22.20 -26.44
CA GLY A 261 15.85 22.81 -25.45
C GLY A 261 15.01 21.77 -24.67
N PRO A 262 14.33 22.19 -23.60
CA PRO A 262 13.64 21.28 -22.68
C PRO A 262 12.66 20.37 -23.43
N SER A 263 12.67 19.07 -23.10
CA SER A 263 11.70 18.11 -23.65
C SER A 263 10.27 18.61 -23.37
N ALA A 264 9.30 18.26 -24.21
CA ALA A 264 7.91 18.70 -24.05
C ALA A 264 7.36 18.46 -22.63
N ALA A 265 7.77 17.36 -21.98
CA ALA A 265 7.42 17.05 -20.59
C ALA A 265 8.02 18.03 -19.57
N VAL A 266 9.24 18.52 -19.80
CA VAL A 266 9.88 19.52 -18.92
C VAL A 266 9.20 20.88 -19.06
N ALA A 267 8.82 21.27 -20.28
CA ALA A 267 8.07 22.50 -20.53
C ALA A 267 6.68 22.45 -19.87
N GLU A 268 5.97 21.33 -20.00
CA GLU A 268 4.68 21.13 -19.35
C GLU A 268 4.80 21.09 -17.82
N TYR A 269 5.84 20.42 -17.28
CA TYR A 269 6.10 20.43 -15.84
C TYR A 269 6.34 21.86 -15.32
N ALA A 270 7.14 22.65 -16.03
CA ALA A 270 7.40 24.04 -15.67
C ALA A 270 6.09 24.87 -15.64
N ALA A 271 5.17 24.62 -16.58
CA ALA A 271 3.86 25.27 -16.62
C ALA A 271 2.94 24.84 -15.47
N ARG A 272 2.98 23.55 -15.06
CA ARG A 272 2.18 23.01 -13.94
C ARG A 272 2.73 23.36 -12.56
N ARG A 273 4.02 23.71 -12.45
CA ARG A 273 4.72 23.86 -11.18
C ARG A 273 4.09 24.88 -10.20
N PRO A 274 3.57 26.06 -10.61
CA PRO A 274 2.91 26.98 -9.69
C PRO A 274 1.74 26.35 -8.94
N ALA A 275 0.85 25.62 -9.63
CA ALA A 275 -0.26 24.90 -9.00
C ALA A 275 0.22 23.76 -8.09
N LEU A 276 1.33 23.10 -8.45
CA LEU A 276 1.94 22.08 -7.59
C LEU A 276 2.53 22.67 -6.30
N VAL A 277 2.99 23.93 -6.31
CA VAL A 277 3.46 24.63 -5.10
C VAL A 277 2.29 24.88 -4.14
N GLU A 278 1.15 25.32 -4.65
CA GLU A 278 -0.07 25.50 -3.85
C GLU A 278 -0.54 24.17 -3.25
N ALA A 279 -0.61 23.12 -4.07
CA ALA A 279 -0.95 21.77 -3.60
C ALA A 279 0.06 21.27 -2.54
N THR A 280 1.35 21.57 -2.69
CA THR A 280 2.38 21.21 -1.69
C THR A 280 2.12 21.88 -0.34
N ALA A 281 1.70 23.14 -0.33
CA ALA A 281 1.35 23.85 0.90
C ALA A 281 0.11 23.24 1.57
N GLN A 282 -0.92 22.88 0.79
CA GLN A 282 -2.12 22.21 1.30
C GLN A 282 -1.81 20.85 1.93
N TYR A 283 -0.96 20.03 1.28
CA TYR A 283 -0.50 18.77 1.86
C TYR A 283 0.28 18.99 3.16
N LEU A 284 1.13 20.03 3.22
CA LEU A 284 1.89 20.34 4.43
C LEU A 284 0.95 20.69 5.60
N GLU A 285 -0.01 21.58 5.36
CA GLU A 285 -1.00 21.99 6.36
C GLU A 285 -1.84 20.81 6.85
N LEU A 286 -2.36 20.00 5.92
CA LEU A 286 -3.19 18.83 6.26
C LEU A 286 -2.40 17.79 7.04
N VAL A 287 -1.21 17.39 6.57
CA VAL A 287 -0.40 16.37 7.25
C VAL A 287 0.03 16.85 8.64
N THR A 288 0.42 18.12 8.77
CA THR A 288 0.79 18.69 10.07
C THR A 288 -0.41 18.68 11.02
N GLY A 289 -1.59 19.13 10.54
CA GLY A 289 -2.81 19.13 11.34
C GLY A 289 -3.25 17.73 11.79
N LEU A 290 -3.13 16.72 10.92
CA LEU A 290 -3.42 15.32 11.28
C LEU A 290 -2.48 14.81 12.38
N LEU A 291 -1.18 15.07 12.25
CA LEU A 291 -0.18 14.64 13.24
C LEU A 291 -0.39 15.32 14.60
N ASP A 292 -0.68 16.61 14.59
CA ASP A 292 -0.96 17.39 15.79
C ASP A 292 -2.26 16.92 16.46
N ASP A 293 -3.32 16.69 15.67
CA ASP A 293 -4.61 16.17 16.18
C ASP A 293 -4.48 14.77 16.78
N ALA A 294 -3.68 13.90 16.15
CA ALA A 294 -3.38 12.56 16.68
C ALA A 294 -2.45 12.58 17.90
N GLY A 295 -1.88 13.74 18.25
CA GLY A 295 -0.97 13.87 19.38
C GLY A 295 0.41 13.24 19.14
N ILE A 296 0.78 12.98 17.89
CA ILE A 296 2.02 12.27 17.52
C ILE A 296 3.23 13.17 17.78
N ASN A 297 4.24 12.60 18.43
CA ASN A 297 5.50 13.30 18.64
C ASN A 297 6.40 13.23 17.40
N TYR A 298 6.66 14.39 16.78
CA TYR A 298 7.57 14.52 15.65
C TYR A 298 8.54 15.70 15.83
N LEU A 299 9.75 15.58 15.28
CA LEU A 299 10.75 16.64 15.25
C LEU A 299 10.40 17.73 14.24
N SER A 300 10.02 17.35 13.02
CA SER A 300 9.62 18.30 11.98
C SER A 300 8.79 17.68 10.86
N VAL A 301 7.96 18.50 10.22
CA VAL A 301 7.33 18.20 8.93
C VAL A 301 7.80 19.24 7.93
N ALA A 302 8.32 18.79 6.79
CA ALA A 302 8.76 19.66 5.71
C ALA A 302 8.18 19.20 4.38
N ALA A 303 7.81 20.15 3.51
CA ALA A 303 7.31 19.86 2.18
C ALA A 303 8.14 20.57 1.12
N ARG A 304 8.26 19.95 -0.05
CA ARG A 304 8.95 20.52 -1.21
C ARG A 304 8.26 20.13 -2.50
N THR A 305 8.15 21.10 -3.40
CA THR A 305 7.83 20.87 -4.81
C THR A 305 9.12 20.70 -5.59
N LYS A 306 9.24 19.62 -6.36
CA LYS A 306 10.44 19.32 -7.14
C LYS A 306 10.83 20.52 -8.04
N SER A 307 12.12 20.79 -8.22
CA SER A 307 12.56 21.85 -9.14
C SER A 307 12.45 21.38 -10.59
N VAL A 308 12.32 22.32 -11.53
CA VAL A 308 12.29 21.99 -12.97
C VAL A 308 13.58 21.27 -13.38
N ASP A 309 14.74 21.73 -12.92
CA ASP A 309 16.03 21.10 -13.21
C ASP A 309 16.11 19.67 -12.64
N SER A 310 15.63 19.45 -11.42
CA SER A 310 15.61 18.12 -10.81
C SER A 310 14.62 17.19 -11.49
N PHE A 311 13.51 17.72 -12.00
CA PHE A 311 12.56 16.97 -12.81
C PHE A 311 13.18 16.60 -14.16
N ALA A 312 13.78 17.55 -14.86
CA ALA A 312 14.47 17.31 -16.13
C ALA A 312 15.56 16.24 -15.98
N ALA A 313 16.45 16.40 -14.98
CA ALA A 313 17.49 15.42 -14.69
C ALA A 313 16.93 14.02 -14.36
N LYS A 314 15.73 13.93 -13.76
CA LYS A 314 15.08 12.66 -13.46
C LYS A 314 14.39 12.07 -14.69
N ALA A 315 13.67 12.88 -15.47
CA ALA A 315 13.00 12.51 -16.70
C ALA A 315 13.99 12.01 -17.77
N GLU A 316 15.21 12.54 -17.77
CA GLU A 316 16.28 12.16 -18.71
C GLU A 316 17.12 10.97 -18.21
N ARG A 317 16.86 10.43 -17.01
CA ARG A 317 17.57 9.24 -16.53
C ARG A 317 17.38 8.09 -17.48
N ARG A 318 18.46 7.34 -17.68
CA ARG A 318 18.47 6.14 -18.51
C ARG A 318 18.80 4.92 -17.68
N GLY A 319 18.19 3.79 -18.04
CA GLY A 319 18.54 2.49 -17.52
C GLY A 319 19.95 2.06 -17.96
N PRO A 320 20.47 0.95 -17.39
CA PRO A 320 21.78 0.39 -17.75
C PRO A 320 21.92 0.02 -19.23
N ASP A 321 20.79 -0.24 -19.89
CA ASP A 321 20.60 -0.54 -21.31
C ASP A 321 20.44 0.72 -22.18
N GLY A 322 20.50 1.91 -21.59
CA GLY A 322 20.41 3.19 -22.29
C GLY A 322 18.99 3.63 -22.65
N THR A 323 17.95 2.88 -22.27
CA THR A 323 16.55 3.29 -22.46
C THR A 323 16.16 4.36 -21.43
N PRO A 324 15.25 5.29 -21.75
CA PRO A 324 14.70 6.20 -20.76
C PRO A 324 14.09 5.41 -19.59
N LEU A 325 14.41 5.82 -18.36
CA LEU A 325 13.88 5.21 -17.13
C LEU A 325 12.40 5.54 -16.94
N PHE A 326 11.96 6.68 -17.50
CA PHE A 326 10.57 7.12 -17.49
C PHE A 326 10.14 7.38 -18.93
N THR A 327 9.07 6.73 -19.34
CA THR A 327 8.43 6.90 -20.65
C THR A 327 7.42 8.05 -20.65
N GLU A 328 6.70 8.23 -19.54
CA GLU A 328 5.81 9.35 -19.25
C GLU A 328 6.20 10.00 -17.90
N PRO A 329 7.25 10.84 -17.88
CA PRO A 329 7.80 11.38 -16.64
C PRO A 329 6.80 12.18 -15.80
N LEU A 330 5.79 12.79 -16.42
CA LEU A 330 4.75 13.56 -15.70
C LEU A 330 3.79 12.70 -14.88
N VAL A 331 3.71 11.40 -15.19
CA VAL A 331 2.85 10.43 -14.51
C VAL A 331 3.69 9.52 -13.61
N GLU A 332 4.81 9.02 -14.12
CA GLU A 332 5.64 8.02 -13.44
C GLU A 332 6.54 8.59 -12.35
N VAL A 333 6.90 9.89 -12.42
CA VAL A 333 7.65 10.56 -11.37
C VAL A 333 6.70 10.93 -10.24
N THR A 334 6.63 10.09 -9.21
CA THR A 334 5.68 10.24 -8.10
C THR A 334 6.08 11.29 -7.06
N ASP A 335 7.34 11.76 -7.07
CA ASP A 335 7.90 12.74 -6.11
C ASP A 335 7.84 14.19 -6.64
N LEU A 336 6.81 14.56 -7.41
CA LEU A 336 6.59 15.97 -7.82
C LEU A 336 6.25 16.85 -6.61
N ILE A 337 5.43 16.30 -5.72
CA ILE A 337 5.13 16.81 -4.38
C ILE A 337 5.75 15.83 -3.39
N GLY A 338 6.70 16.30 -2.59
CA GLY A 338 7.39 15.48 -1.59
C GLY A 338 7.23 16.08 -0.20
N LEU A 339 6.83 15.27 0.77
CA LEU A 339 6.84 15.63 2.19
C LEU A 339 7.81 14.73 2.95
N ARG A 340 8.27 15.24 4.08
CA ARG A 340 9.11 14.52 5.01
C ARG A 340 8.59 14.75 6.42
N VAL A 341 8.28 13.66 7.11
CA VAL A 341 7.92 13.65 8.52
C VAL A 341 9.09 13.04 9.27
N ILE A 342 9.70 13.80 10.17
CA ILE A 342 10.81 13.35 10.99
C ILE A 342 10.30 13.14 12.41
N THR A 343 10.32 11.91 12.90
CA THR A 343 9.97 11.51 14.26
C THR A 343 11.22 11.36 15.14
N TYR A 344 11.04 11.16 16.44
CA TYR A 344 12.17 10.87 17.33
C TYR A 344 12.50 9.38 17.36
N LEU A 345 11.46 8.54 17.42
CA LEU A 345 11.60 7.10 17.62
C LEU A 345 10.95 6.32 16.49
N ARG A 346 11.38 5.06 16.36
CA ARG A 346 10.96 4.18 15.28
C ARG A 346 9.49 3.81 15.36
N GLU A 347 8.96 3.56 16.56
CA GLU A 347 7.54 3.26 16.75
C GLU A 347 6.66 4.39 16.22
N ASP A 348 7.09 5.65 16.37
CA ASP A 348 6.33 6.81 15.89
C ASP A 348 6.30 6.85 14.34
N VAL A 349 7.29 6.26 13.65
CA VAL A 349 7.29 6.14 12.17
C VAL A 349 6.11 5.29 11.71
N ASP A 350 5.85 4.19 12.42
CA ASP A 350 4.76 3.28 12.10
C ASP A 350 3.40 3.94 12.40
N THR A 351 3.26 4.58 13.56
CA THR A 351 2.06 5.33 13.94
C THR A 351 1.71 6.43 12.93
N VAL A 352 2.71 7.19 12.46
CA VAL A 352 2.50 8.21 11.41
C VAL A 352 2.01 7.56 10.12
N ALA A 353 2.63 6.45 9.70
CA ALA A 353 2.27 5.81 8.44
C ALA A 353 0.84 5.28 8.45
N GLU A 354 0.41 4.74 9.57
CA GLU A 354 -0.93 4.18 9.75
C GLU A 354 -1.99 5.29 9.82
N LEU A 355 -1.74 6.37 10.58
CA LEU A 355 -2.61 7.55 10.61
C LEU A 355 -2.84 8.12 9.21
N LEU A 356 -1.76 8.33 8.44
CA LEU A 356 -1.87 8.90 7.10
C LEU A 356 -2.56 7.93 6.13
N ALA A 357 -2.44 6.62 6.33
CA ALA A 357 -3.14 5.62 5.54
C ALA A 357 -4.65 5.57 5.82
N GLU A 358 -5.08 5.99 7.01
CA GLU A 358 -6.49 6.03 7.43
C GLU A 358 -7.17 7.32 7.00
N GLU A 359 -6.51 8.46 7.23
CA GLU A 359 -7.09 9.79 7.02
C GLU A 359 -6.93 10.29 5.58
N MET A 360 -6.07 9.63 4.79
CA MET A 360 -5.80 9.99 3.40
C MET A 360 -5.94 8.79 2.48
N ARG A 361 -6.10 9.05 1.18
CA ARG A 361 -6.15 7.97 0.18
C ARG A 361 -4.76 7.40 -0.06
N LEU A 362 -4.41 6.31 0.62
CA LEU A 362 -3.15 5.59 0.40
C LEU A 362 -3.11 4.91 -0.98
N LEU A 363 -2.04 5.16 -1.74
CA LEU A 363 -1.79 4.61 -3.08
C LEU A 363 -0.65 3.59 -3.09
N ASP A 364 0.35 3.80 -2.24
CA ASP A 364 1.53 2.94 -2.09
C ASP A 364 2.13 3.12 -0.68
N ASP A 365 2.70 2.06 -0.11
CA ASP A 365 3.41 2.06 1.17
C ASP A 365 4.62 1.13 1.07
N ARG A 366 5.82 1.70 1.25
CA ARG A 366 7.09 1.04 1.04
C ARG A 366 8.03 1.25 2.22
N ASP A 367 8.45 0.17 2.86
CA ASP A 367 9.53 0.19 3.86
C ASP A 367 10.88 -0.01 3.15
N MET A 368 11.59 1.09 2.90
CA MET A 368 12.88 1.09 2.21
C MET A 368 13.97 0.36 3.00
N GLY A 369 13.85 0.27 4.33
CA GLY A 369 14.80 -0.50 5.16
C GLY A 369 14.68 -1.99 4.87
N GLN A 370 13.44 -2.48 4.82
CA GLN A 370 13.17 -3.86 4.42
C GLN A 370 13.55 -4.11 2.96
N GLU A 371 13.25 -3.19 2.04
CA GLU A 371 13.62 -3.35 0.63
C GLU A 371 15.14 -3.43 0.47
N THR A 372 15.90 -2.51 1.07
CA THR A 372 17.35 -2.53 0.89
C THR A 372 17.99 -3.73 1.59
N ALA A 373 17.52 -4.09 2.79
CA ALA A 373 17.94 -5.31 3.49
C ALA A 373 17.69 -6.58 2.65
N ARG A 374 16.57 -6.63 1.90
CA ARG A 374 16.24 -7.72 0.96
C ARG A 374 17.17 -7.74 -0.26
N GLU A 375 17.70 -6.58 -0.68
CA GLU A 375 18.70 -6.43 -1.77
C GLU A 375 20.15 -6.77 -1.33
N GLY A 376 20.36 -7.25 -0.10
CA GLY A 376 21.69 -7.60 0.41
C GLY A 376 22.59 -6.37 0.65
N ARG A 377 22.00 -5.17 0.62
CA ARG A 377 22.64 -3.91 0.96
C ARG A 377 22.05 -3.46 2.30
N TRP A 378 22.88 -3.07 3.25
CA TRP A 378 22.37 -2.34 4.41
C TRP A 378 22.11 -0.90 3.98
N GLY A 379 20.95 -0.69 3.37
CA GLY A 379 20.41 0.63 3.07
C GLY A 379 19.27 0.95 4.01
N TYR A 380 19.03 2.23 4.11
CA TYR A 380 18.61 2.81 5.35
C TYR A 380 17.09 2.81 5.52
N ALA A 381 16.61 2.52 6.74
CA ALA A 381 15.19 2.43 7.07
C ALA A 381 14.48 3.78 6.87
N SER A 382 13.55 3.81 5.92
CA SER A 382 12.63 4.92 5.71
C SER A 382 11.32 4.36 5.19
N ARG A 383 10.20 4.80 5.76
CA ARG A 383 8.88 4.44 5.24
C ARG A 383 8.42 5.48 4.24
N HIS A 384 8.09 5.05 3.03
CA HIS A 384 7.71 5.90 1.91
C HIS A 384 6.25 5.63 1.57
N LEU A 385 5.40 6.63 1.78
CA LEU A 385 3.98 6.59 1.48
C LEU A 385 3.71 7.40 0.21
N LEU A 386 2.80 6.92 -0.63
CA LEU A 386 2.21 7.71 -1.70
C LEU A 386 0.75 7.93 -1.35
N VAL A 387 0.35 9.17 -1.10
CA VAL A 387 -1.00 9.51 -0.65
C VAL A 387 -1.67 10.50 -1.59
N GLY A 388 -2.99 10.42 -1.69
CA GLY A 388 -3.83 11.38 -2.39
C GLY A 388 -4.87 12.00 -1.46
N VAL A 389 -5.28 13.22 -1.79
CA VAL A 389 -6.36 13.95 -1.10
C VAL A 389 -7.43 14.31 -2.12
N GLU A 390 -8.69 14.22 -1.72
CA GLU A 390 -9.81 14.62 -2.59
C GLU A 390 -9.70 16.12 -2.94
N GLY A 391 -9.94 16.46 -4.21
CA GLY A 391 -9.77 17.83 -4.70
C GLY A 391 -8.33 18.18 -5.12
N ILE A 392 -7.32 17.42 -4.71
CA ILE A 392 -5.93 17.59 -5.15
C ILE A 392 -5.56 16.52 -6.19
N GLN A 393 -5.38 16.93 -7.44
CA GLN A 393 -5.13 15.99 -8.55
C GLN A 393 -3.80 15.22 -8.42
N GLN A 394 -2.74 15.89 -7.93
CA GLN A 394 -1.43 15.29 -7.84
C GLN A 394 -1.25 14.59 -6.47
N PRO A 395 -0.89 13.29 -6.43
CA PRO A 395 -0.52 12.63 -5.18
C PRO A 395 0.81 13.17 -4.62
N ALA A 396 0.97 13.06 -3.31
CA ALA A 396 2.19 13.41 -2.60
C ALA A 396 2.94 12.16 -2.14
N SER A 397 4.27 12.19 -2.28
CA SER A 397 5.15 11.17 -1.70
C SER A 397 5.65 11.66 -0.33
N ILE A 398 5.27 10.96 0.73
CA ILE A 398 5.62 11.28 2.12
C ILE A 398 6.70 10.31 2.60
N GLN A 399 7.83 10.84 3.05
CA GLN A 399 8.91 10.07 3.65
C GLN A 399 8.86 10.21 5.17
N VAL A 400 8.58 9.12 5.87
CA VAL A 400 8.55 9.08 7.34
C VAL A 400 9.85 8.45 7.84
N ARG A 401 10.53 9.15 8.76
CA ARG A 401 11.87 8.81 9.25
C ARG A 401 12.04 9.21 10.72
N THR A 402 12.85 8.52 11.50
CA THR A 402 13.41 9.07 12.76
C THR A 402 14.45 10.19 12.49
N VAL A 403 14.88 10.89 13.54
CA VAL A 403 15.93 11.91 13.46
C VAL A 403 17.28 11.33 13.04
N LEU A 404 17.67 10.18 13.60
CA LEU A 404 18.87 9.46 13.18
C LEU A 404 18.74 9.02 11.72
N GLN A 405 17.52 8.64 11.35
CA GLN A 405 17.14 8.28 10.00
C GLN A 405 17.25 9.39 8.97
N HIS A 406 16.90 10.59 9.37
CA HIS A 406 17.12 11.77 8.56
C HIS A 406 18.61 12.11 8.44
N ALA A 407 19.35 12.13 9.55
CA ALA A 407 20.76 12.56 9.59
C ALA A 407 21.66 11.68 8.70
N TRP A 408 21.49 10.35 8.75
CA TRP A 408 22.24 9.43 7.89
C TRP A 408 21.97 9.70 6.41
N ALA A 409 20.68 9.88 6.04
CA ALA A 409 20.28 10.02 4.65
C ALA A 409 20.72 11.34 4.03
N GLU A 410 20.75 12.43 4.80
CA GLU A 410 21.28 13.71 4.32
C GLU A 410 22.80 13.61 4.06
N PHE A 411 23.54 12.95 4.96
CA PHE A 411 24.98 12.74 4.79
C PHE A 411 25.33 11.83 3.61
N GLU A 412 24.59 10.73 3.45
CA GLU A 412 24.76 9.81 2.32
C GLU A 412 24.43 10.47 0.99
N HIS A 413 23.30 11.18 0.92
CA HIS A 413 22.89 11.88 -0.29
C HIS A 413 23.89 12.98 -0.66
N GLU A 414 24.41 13.74 0.31
CA GLU A 414 25.42 14.76 0.03
C GLU A 414 26.70 14.16 -0.58
N ILE A 415 27.22 13.08 0.02
CA ILE A 415 28.45 12.43 -0.45
C ILE A 415 28.26 11.81 -1.83
N ARG A 416 27.14 11.11 -2.06
CA ARG A 416 26.88 10.43 -3.35
C ARG A 416 26.49 11.39 -4.47
N TYR A 417 25.83 12.51 -4.16
CA TYR A 417 25.32 13.44 -5.17
C TYR A 417 26.30 14.58 -5.47
N LYS A 418 27.06 15.07 -4.49
CA LYS A 418 28.07 16.14 -4.70
C LYS A 418 29.50 15.59 -4.90
N GLY A 419 29.76 14.32 -4.59
CA GLY A 419 31.08 13.71 -4.72
C GLY A 419 31.26 12.96 -6.04
N SER A 420 32.30 13.32 -6.81
CA SER A 420 32.86 12.41 -7.82
C SER A 420 33.71 11.36 -7.11
N ILE A 421 33.07 10.38 -6.49
CA ILE A 421 33.78 9.36 -5.69
C ILE A 421 34.55 8.46 -6.67
N PRO A 422 35.88 8.40 -6.59
CA PRO A 422 36.65 7.49 -7.44
C PRO A 422 36.17 6.05 -7.22
N ALA A 423 36.01 5.28 -8.30
CA ALA A 423 35.50 3.91 -8.24
C ALA A 423 36.24 3.01 -7.24
N ALA A 424 37.54 3.28 -7.02
CA ALA A 424 38.38 2.57 -6.06
C ALA A 424 37.95 2.75 -4.58
N HIS A 425 37.25 3.85 -4.24
CA HIS A 425 36.82 4.14 -2.88
C HIS A 425 35.38 3.72 -2.58
N VAL A 426 34.58 3.40 -3.62
CA VAL A 426 33.17 3.03 -3.47
C VAL A 426 32.95 1.85 -2.51
N PRO A 427 33.73 0.74 -2.57
CA PRO A 427 33.51 -0.39 -1.68
C PRO A 427 33.78 -0.10 -0.19
N ASP A 428 34.84 0.67 0.13
CA ASP A 428 35.13 1.04 1.53
C ASP A 428 34.08 2.03 2.06
N LEU A 429 33.62 2.94 1.21
CA LEU A 429 32.58 3.89 1.56
C LEU A 429 31.23 3.20 1.83
N ASP A 430 30.81 2.27 0.96
CA ASP A 430 29.59 1.47 1.15
C ASP A 430 29.66 0.66 2.47
N ARG A 431 30.83 0.10 2.79
CA ARG A 431 31.07 -0.58 4.07
C ARG A 431 30.94 0.36 5.27
N ARG A 432 31.50 1.56 5.20
CA ARG A 432 31.40 2.57 6.28
C ARG A 432 29.97 3.04 6.49
N PHE A 433 29.23 3.29 5.41
CA PHE A 433 27.81 3.66 5.48
C PHE A 433 26.97 2.54 6.10
N THR A 434 27.25 1.28 5.77
CA THR A 434 26.63 0.10 6.38
C THR A 434 26.90 0.04 7.89
N LEU A 435 28.16 0.23 8.31
CA LEU A 435 28.51 0.24 9.74
C LEU A 435 27.83 1.38 10.49
N ALA A 436 27.79 2.59 9.90
CA ALA A 436 27.09 3.73 10.48
C ALA A 436 25.58 3.46 10.63
N ALA A 437 24.94 2.84 9.63
CA ALA A 437 23.53 2.47 9.72
C ALA A 437 23.27 1.48 10.87
N GLY A 438 24.13 0.47 11.06
CA GLY A 438 24.02 -0.47 12.17
C GLY A 438 24.18 0.17 13.56
N LEU A 439 25.08 1.16 13.69
CA LEU A 439 25.23 1.93 14.93
C LEU A 439 24.01 2.80 15.24
N LEU A 440 23.41 3.42 14.23
CA LEU A 440 22.21 4.24 14.39
C LEU A 440 21.00 3.39 14.76
N GLU A 441 20.85 2.20 14.15
CA GLU A 441 19.80 1.24 14.54
C GLU A 441 19.94 0.80 16.01
N LEU A 442 21.18 0.57 16.47
CA LEU A 442 21.42 0.28 17.89
C LEU A 442 21.04 1.48 18.78
N ALA A 443 21.43 2.69 18.38
CA ALA A 443 21.09 3.91 19.12
C ALA A 443 19.56 4.14 19.19
N ASP A 444 18.83 3.93 18.10
CA ASP A 444 17.36 4.02 18.06
C ASP A 444 16.73 3.01 19.05
N ARG A 445 17.26 1.78 19.14
CA ARG A 445 16.80 0.77 20.12
C ARG A 445 17.05 1.21 21.56
N GLU A 446 18.23 1.76 21.85
CA GLU A 446 18.53 2.28 23.19
C GLU A 446 17.62 3.46 23.55
N PHE A 447 17.30 4.35 22.60
CA PHE A 447 16.36 5.43 22.85
C PHE A 447 14.93 4.94 23.11
N SER A 448 14.45 3.93 22.37
CA SER A 448 13.19 3.25 22.68
C SER A 448 13.22 2.61 24.08
N ALA A 449 14.31 1.94 24.46
CA ALA A 449 14.45 1.33 25.77
C ALA A 449 14.47 2.37 26.92
N VAL A 450 15.11 3.52 26.71
CA VAL A 450 15.07 4.65 27.64
C VAL A 450 13.64 5.18 27.78
N ARG A 451 12.90 5.35 26.67
CA ARG A 451 11.49 5.75 26.69
C ARG A 451 10.64 4.78 27.51
N GLU A 452 10.79 3.49 27.29
CA GLU A 452 10.02 2.45 27.99
C GLU A 452 10.33 2.41 29.49
N ARG A 453 11.60 2.61 29.86
CA ARG A 453 11.99 2.74 31.28
C ARG A 453 11.37 3.97 31.94
N LEU A 454 11.37 5.12 31.28
CA LEU A 454 10.73 6.33 31.80
C LEU A 454 9.22 6.15 31.93
N ARG A 455 8.57 5.44 31.00
CA ARG A 455 7.15 5.06 31.10
C ARG A 455 6.86 4.22 32.36
N THR A 456 7.76 3.29 32.68
CA THR A 456 7.62 2.40 33.84
C THR A 456 8.05 3.06 35.16
N SER A 457 8.86 4.12 35.09
CA SER A 457 9.46 4.82 36.23
C SER A 457 8.83 6.21 36.37
N LEU A 458 7.54 6.28 36.69
CA LEU A 458 6.90 7.54 37.08
C LEU A 458 7.61 8.10 38.34
N PRO A 459 8.13 9.34 38.32
CA PRO A 459 8.81 9.91 39.48
C PRO A 459 7.83 10.19 40.62
N GLU A 460 8.28 9.95 41.85
CA GLU A 460 7.72 10.56 43.05
C GLU A 460 7.76 12.09 42.91
N THR A 461 6.58 12.71 43.09
CA THR A 461 6.31 14.11 43.44
C THR A 461 7.52 15.04 43.51
N ALA A 462 7.80 15.77 42.43
CA ALA A 462 8.57 17.01 42.50
C ALA A 462 7.58 18.18 42.56
N THR A 463 7.55 18.89 43.69
CA THR A 463 6.79 20.13 43.89
C THR A 463 7.15 21.17 42.82
N PRO A 464 6.17 21.75 42.10
CA PRO A 464 6.45 22.73 41.05
C PRO A 464 6.97 24.05 41.65
N GLU A 465 7.97 24.65 41.02
CA GLU A 465 8.40 26.03 41.27
C GLU A 465 7.25 26.99 40.95
N THR A 466 7.00 27.96 41.83
CA THR A 466 5.94 28.98 41.68
C THR A 466 6.18 29.83 40.43
N THR A 467 5.41 29.56 39.38
CA THR A 467 5.34 30.36 38.15
C THR A 467 4.20 31.37 38.26
N SER A 468 4.29 32.53 37.60
CA SER A 468 3.21 33.53 37.54
C SER A 468 2.18 33.26 36.43
N ASP A 469 2.31 32.13 35.73
CA ASP A 469 1.38 31.68 34.70
C ASP A 469 0.18 31.00 35.38
N PRO A 470 -1.07 31.44 35.13
CA PRO A 470 -2.26 30.82 35.72
C PRO A 470 -2.55 29.42 35.15
N ARG A 471 -1.87 28.99 34.08
CA ARG A 471 -2.03 27.64 33.53
C ARG A 471 -1.42 26.59 34.44
N ILE A 472 -2.02 25.39 34.45
CA ILE A 472 -1.42 24.21 35.08
C ILE A 472 -0.01 24.00 34.50
N PRO A 473 1.06 23.95 35.33
CA PRO A 473 2.40 23.74 34.82
C PRO A 473 2.50 22.43 34.04
N THR A 474 3.06 22.49 32.83
CA THR A 474 3.19 21.32 31.94
C THR A 474 3.76 20.06 32.61
N PRO A 475 4.82 20.12 33.45
CA PRO A 475 5.33 18.92 34.14
C PRO A 475 4.32 18.29 35.11
N VAL A 476 3.49 19.12 35.76
CA VAL A 476 2.46 18.68 36.71
C VAL A 476 1.35 17.97 35.93
N LEU A 477 0.87 18.59 34.85
CA LEU A 477 -0.17 18.00 34.00
C LEU A 477 0.30 16.69 33.35
N ALA A 478 1.54 16.63 32.87
CA ALA A 478 2.12 15.41 32.31
C ALA A 478 2.19 14.26 33.33
N THR A 479 2.56 14.57 34.56
CA THR A 479 2.60 13.57 35.65
C THR A 479 1.19 13.05 35.97
N TYR A 480 0.21 13.96 36.11
CA TYR A 480 -1.18 13.59 36.37
C TYR A 480 -1.76 12.71 35.25
N LEU A 481 -1.63 13.13 33.99
CA LEU A 481 -2.16 12.39 32.85
C LEU A 481 -1.45 11.04 32.63
N GLY A 482 -0.15 10.96 32.92
CA GLY A 482 0.60 9.70 32.91
C GLY A 482 0.08 8.68 33.93
N ASN A 483 -0.33 9.14 35.12
CA ASN A 483 -0.96 8.29 36.14
C ASN A 483 -2.40 7.91 35.77
N ARG A 484 -3.16 8.87 35.22
CA ARG A 484 -4.58 8.69 34.89
C ARG A 484 -4.79 7.79 33.66
N PHE A 485 -3.87 7.84 32.70
CA PHE A 485 -3.90 7.07 31.46
C PHE A 485 -2.58 6.29 31.25
N PRO A 486 -2.34 5.22 32.05
CA PRO A 486 -1.06 4.51 32.06
C PRO A 486 -0.72 3.81 30.73
N ASP A 487 -1.75 3.51 29.92
CA ASP A 487 -1.63 2.87 28.61
C ASP A 487 -1.65 3.87 27.44
N ALA A 488 -1.65 5.17 27.72
CA ALA A 488 -1.64 6.19 26.68
C ALA A 488 -0.24 6.43 26.11
N GLY A 489 -0.18 6.77 24.82
CA GLY A 489 1.05 7.19 24.15
C GLY A 489 1.63 8.49 24.74
N TRP A 490 2.93 8.71 24.53
CA TRP A 490 3.59 9.94 25.00
C TRP A 490 3.19 11.16 24.17
N SER A 491 2.79 12.24 24.82
CA SER A 491 2.45 13.53 24.18
C SER A 491 3.61 14.53 24.27
N ARG A 492 3.74 15.41 23.28
CA ARG A 492 4.76 16.47 23.28
C ARG A 492 4.54 17.51 24.37
N THR A 493 5.62 18.17 24.80
CA THR A 493 5.56 19.28 25.78
C THR A 493 4.67 20.44 25.31
N ASP A 494 4.69 20.78 24.03
CA ASP A 494 3.82 21.82 23.45
C ASP A 494 2.35 21.41 23.45
N HIS A 495 2.02 20.11 23.30
CA HIS A 495 0.64 19.62 23.45
C HIS A 495 0.12 19.82 24.88
N TYR A 496 0.98 19.60 25.89
CA TYR A 496 0.62 19.92 27.27
C TYR A 496 0.44 21.43 27.49
N THR A 497 1.27 22.27 26.86
CA THR A 497 1.10 23.72 26.93
C THR A 497 -0.21 24.17 26.26
N TRP A 498 -0.55 23.55 25.13
CA TRP A 498 -1.78 23.83 24.38
C TRP A 498 -3.03 23.40 25.16
N ILE A 499 -3.10 22.15 25.63
CA ILE A 499 -4.26 21.66 26.39
C ILE A 499 -4.40 22.39 27.73
N ALA A 500 -3.29 22.82 28.36
CA ALA A 500 -3.34 23.68 29.55
C ALA A 500 -3.93 25.07 29.25
N GLY A 501 -3.75 25.59 28.02
CA GLY A 501 -4.45 26.78 27.57
C GLY A 501 -5.96 26.56 27.44
N LEU A 502 -6.37 25.45 26.82
CA LEU A 502 -7.80 25.11 26.70
C LEU A 502 -8.47 24.84 28.06
N LEU A 503 -7.76 24.21 28.99
CA LEU A 503 -8.24 24.05 30.37
C LEU A 503 -8.49 25.42 31.02
N LEU A 504 -7.56 26.36 30.88
CA LEU A 504 -7.73 27.70 31.39
C LEU A 504 -8.90 28.45 30.72
N ASP A 505 -9.10 28.27 29.40
CA ASP A 505 -10.25 28.85 28.67
C ASP A 505 -11.60 28.27 29.17
N LEU A 506 -11.60 27.04 29.68
CA LEU A 506 -12.72 26.40 30.37
C LEU A 506 -12.84 26.82 31.86
N GLY A 507 -11.92 27.64 32.36
CA GLY A 507 -11.85 28.04 33.76
C GLY A 507 -11.27 26.98 34.70
N ILE A 508 -10.51 26.01 34.18
CA ILE A 508 -9.84 24.95 34.92
C ILE A 508 -8.35 25.31 35.06
N ASP A 509 -7.91 25.63 36.27
CA ASP A 509 -6.54 26.09 36.55
C ASP A 509 -5.75 25.18 37.50
N SER A 510 -6.38 24.11 38.00
CA SER A 510 -5.76 23.16 38.94
C SER A 510 -6.01 21.69 38.58
N ILE A 511 -5.14 20.80 39.07
CA ILE A 511 -5.30 19.34 38.86
C ILE A 511 -6.55 18.80 39.57
N ASP A 512 -6.90 19.35 40.74
CA ASP A 512 -8.09 18.93 41.48
C ASP A 512 -9.38 19.22 40.68
N GLU A 513 -9.42 20.33 39.95
CA GLU A 513 -10.53 20.65 39.04
C GLU A 513 -10.54 19.74 37.80
N VAL A 514 -9.37 19.43 37.22
CA VAL A 514 -9.28 18.44 36.12
C VAL A 514 -9.83 17.08 36.59
N ASP A 515 -9.43 16.63 37.78
CA ASP A 515 -9.90 15.35 38.35
C ASP A 515 -11.40 15.37 38.61
N THR A 516 -11.93 16.48 39.13
CA THR A 516 -13.37 16.68 39.36
C THR A 516 -14.17 16.60 38.06
N VAL A 517 -13.68 17.25 37.00
CA VAL A 517 -14.31 17.24 35.67
C VAL A 517 -14.30 15.82 35.08
N LEU A 518 -13.16 15.12 35.18
CA LEU A 518 -13.02 13.75 34.66
C LEU A 518 -13.74 12.69 35.48
N ALA A 519 -14.02 12.93 36.77
CA ALA A 519 -14.76 11.99 37.61
C ALA A 519 -16.21 11.78 37.15
N GLY A 520 -16.77 12.73 36.41
CA GLY A 520 -18.14 12.67 35.88
C GLY A 520 -18.30 11.86 34.59
N ILE A 521 -17.22 11.35 33.99
CA ILE A 521 -17.26 10.66 32.70
C ILE A 521 -16.49 9.35 32.70
N ASP A 522 -17.02 8.36 31.98
CA ASP A 522 -16.30 7.12 31.70
C ASP A 522 -15.27 7.35 30.58
N THR A 523 -14.04 7.66 30.99
CA THR A 523 -12.92 7.89 30.07
C THR A 523 -12.52 6.66 29.26
N GLU A 524 -12.82 5.44 29.72
CA GLU A 524 -12.57 4.22 28.96
C GLU A 524 -13.60 4.05 27.85
N ALA A 525 -14.88 4.29 28.16
CA ALA A 525 -15.95 4.29 27.16
C ALA A 525 -15.73 5.38 26.09
N VAL A 526 -15.32 6.58 26.48
CA VAL A 526 -14.95 7.66 25.54
C VAL A 526 -13.82 7.21 24.61
N ASN A 527 -12.76 6.59 25.16
CA ASN A 527 -11.65 6.10 24.35
C ASN A 527 -12.06 4.93 23.44
N ALA A 528 -12.97 4.06 23.89
CA ALA A 528 -13.50 2.95 23.10
C ALA A 528 -14.39 3.44 21.95
N ALA A 529 -15.28 4.40 22.21
CA ALA A 529 -16.15 5.00 21.20
C ALA A 529 -15.38 5.75 20.10
N MET A 530 -14.17 6.23 20.39
CA MET A 530 -13.30 6.81 19.37
C MET A 530 -12.71 5.75 18.41
N ASP A 531 -12.68 4.48 18.82
CA ASP A 531 -12.17 3.32 18.07
C ASP A 531 -10.78 3.56 17.46
N TYR A 532 -9.88 4.15 18.24
CA TYR A 532 -8.51 4.39 17.77
C TYR A 532 -7.79 3.06 17.58
N ARG A 533 -7.22 2.86 16.39
CA ARG A 533 -6.41 1.69 16.07
C ARG A 533 -5.13 1.58 16.90
N TYR A 534 -4.65 2.71 17.43
CA TYR A 534 -3.48 2.80 18.31
C TYR A 534 -3.84 3.53 19.60
N PRO A 535 -3.11 3.27 20.71
CA PRO A 535 -3.36 3.95 21.96
C PRO A 535 -3.18 5.47 21.81
N ALA A 536 -4.28 6.22 21.93
CA ALA A 536 -4.25 7.67 21.92
C ALA A 536 -3.30 8.20 23.01
N GLY A 537 -2.59 9.29 22.70
CA GLY A 537 -1.72 9.96 23.66
C GLY A 537 -2.48 10.52 24.85
N ALA A 538 -1.79 10.73 25.98
CA ALA A 538 -2.46 11.14 27.23
C ALA A 538 -3.19 12.49 27.09
N VAL A 539 -2.61 13.43 26.34
CA VAL A 539 -3.26 14.71 26.02
C VAL A 539 -4.47 14.52 25.10
N ARG A 540 -4.41 13.58 24.14
CA ARG A 540 -5.53 13.28 23.24
C ARG A 540 -6.71 12.68 23.99
N ARG A 541 -6.46 11.78 24.95
CA ARG A 541 -7.53 11.22 25.80
C ARG A 541 -8.18 12.28 26.68
N LEU A 542 -7.39 13.21 27.23
CA LEU A 542 -7.93 14.37 27.94
C LEU A 542 -8.79 15.22 27.00
N ASP A 543 -8.30 15.51 25.80
CA ASP A 543 -9.01 16.26 24.76
C ASP A 543 -10.35 15.59 24.36
N ASP A 544 -10.37 14.27 24.17
CA ASP A 544 -11.60 13.49 23.92
C ASP A 544 -12.58 13.58 25.08
N ALA A 545 -12.09 13.47 26.33
CA ALA A 545 -12.92 13.57 27.52
C ALA A 545 -13.53 14.95 27.67
N LEU A 546 -12.75 16.03 27.46
CA LEU A 546 -13.25 17.40 27.49
C LEU A 546 -14.29 17.64 26.38
N LEU A 547 -14.04 17.13 25.16
CA LEU A 547 -15.00 17.19 24.07
C LEU A 547 -16.30 16.47 24.43
N ALA A 548 -16.23 15.30 25.07
CA ALA A 548 -17.40 14.54 25.49
C ALA A 548 -18.20 15.25 26.61
N ILE A 549 -17.53 15.98 27.51
CA ILE A 549 -18.15 16.71 28.62
C ILE A 549 -18.80 18.01 28.16
N TYR A 550 -18.06 18.83 27.41
CA TYR A 550 -18.45 20.22 27.09
C TYR A 550 -19.04 20.35 25.67
N GLY A 551 -18.87 19.35 24.80
CA GLY A 551 -19.51 19.27 23.49
C GLY A 551 -19.34 20.55 22.65
N PRO A 552 -20.43 21.20 22.20
CA PRO A 552 -20.35 22.43 21.40
C PRO A 552 -19.61 23.60 22.06
N GLU A 553 -19.63 23.71 23.40
CA GLU A 553 -18.91 24.77 24.12
C GLU A 553 -17.39 24.58 23.98
N TYR A 554 -16.93 23.32 24.01
CA TYR A 554 -15.54 22.99 23.74
C TYR A 554 -15.12 23.34 22.31
N ILE A 555 -15.97 23.02 21.33
CA ILE A 555 -15.71 23.30 19.91
C ILE A 555 -15.58 24.80 19.65
N ALA A 556 -16.31 25.63 20.38
CA ALA A 556 -16.34 27.08 20.23
C ALA A 556 -15.13 27.82 20.84
N LEU A 557 -14.26 27.15 21.61
CA LEU A 557 -13.07 27.77 22.19
C LEU A 557 -12.15 28.34 21.09
N GLU A 558 -11.55 29.52 21.33
CA GLU A 558 -10.68 30.18 20.35
C GLU A 558 -9.50 29.28 19.95
N GLY A 559 -8.91 28.57 20.92
CA GLY A 559 -7.85 27.58 20.70
C GLY A 559 -8.25 26.37 19.85
N ASN A 560 -9.56 26.17 19.58
CA ASN A 560 -10.11 25.10 18.75
C ASN A 560 -10.59 25.57 17.36
N SER A 561 -10.52 26.87 17.06
CA SER A 561 -11.04 27.47 15.82
C SER A 561 -10.53 26.83 14.53
N HIS A 562 -9.29 26.33 14.52
CA HIS A 562 -8.66 25.68 13.36
C HIS A 562 -9.07 24.22 13.16
N ARG A 563 -9.73 23.58 14.15
CA ARG A 563 -10.04 22.14 14.14
C ARG A 563 -11.53 21.82 14.38
N VAL A 564 -12.42 22.80 14.21
CA VAL A 564 -13.88 22.68 14.41
C VAL A 564 -14.46 21.43 13.72
N LYS A 565 -14.20 21.24 12.42
CA LYS A 565 -14.75 20.10 11.66
C LYS A 565 -14.29 18.73 12.20
N LEU A 566 -13.04 18.65 12.67
CA LEU A 566 -12.48 17.42 13.25
C LEU A 566 -13.18 17.11 14.59
N LEU A 567 -13.40 18.14 15.42
CA LEU A 567 -14.11 18.00 16.68
C LEU A 567 -15.59 17.64 16.48
N GLU A 568 -16.27 18.23 15.50
CA GLU A 568 -17.65 17.86 15.14
C GLU A 568 -17.74 16.38 14.72
N THR A 569 -16.74 15.89 13.97
CA THR A 569 -16.67 14.50 13.55
C THR A 569 -16.49 13.56 14.74
N ARG A 570 -15.56 13.89 15.67
CA ARG A 570 -15.34 13.12 16.90
C ARG A 570 -16.54 13.13 17.83
N LEU A 571 -17.17 14.29 18.02
CA LEU A 571 -18.40 14.41 18.80
C LEU A 571 -19.53 13.58 18.19
N GLY A 572 -19.60 13.49 16.86
CA GLY A 572 -20.49 12.59 16.15
C GLY A 572 -20.26 11.11 16.50
N ARG A 573 -19.01 10.66 16.62
CA ARG A 573 -18.68 9.28 17.03
C ARG A 573 -19.15 8.99 18.45
N LEU A 574 -18.92 9.92 19.39
CA LEU A 574 -19.35 9.79 20.78
C LEU A 574 -20.87 9.66 20.94
N HIS A 575 -21.66 10.25 20.05
CA HIS A 575 -23.11 10.17 20.09
C HIS A 575 -23.70 8.94 19.36
N GLN A 576 -22.91 8.16 18.63
CA GLN A 576 -23.40 6.97 17.90
C GLN A 576 -23.61 5.75 18.81
N GLU A 577 -23.15 5.78 20.06
CA GLU A 577 -23.25 4.66 21.02
C GLU A 577 -24.09 4.95 22.28
N SER A 578 -24.83 6.07 22.34
CA SER A 578 -25.79 6.37 23.44
C SER A 578 -27.20 5.88 23.19
#